data_AF-A0A941A3I7-F1
#
_entry.id   AF-A0A941A3I7-F1
#
_cell.length_a   1.000
_cell.length_b   1.000
_cell.length_c   1.000
_cell.angle_alpha   90.00
_cell.angle_beta   90.00
_cell.angle_gamma   90.00
#
_symmetry.space_group_name_H-M   'P 1'
#
loop_
_entity.id
_entity.type
_entity.pdbx_description
1 polymer ?
#
loop_
_entity_poly.entity_id
_entity_poly.type
_entity_poly.pdbx_seq_one_letter_code
_entity_poly.pdbx_strand_id
1 'polypeptide(L)' 'MPVERLLTVQDLTEILKVSDETVYRMVRENQIPFRKIRRQIRFIGWQITKWLDEEKQG' A
#
# COMPACT_ATOMS: atom_id res chain seq x y z
N MET A 1 6.13 -8.35 19.65
CA MET A 1 5.37 -7.66 18.57
C MET A 1 6.17 -7.85 17.30
N PRO A 2 5.73 -8.64 16.30
CA PRO A 2 6.50 -8.72 15.06
C PRO A 2 6.44 -7.33 14.42
N VAL A 3 7.62 -6.82 14.05
CA VAL A 3 7.84 -5.58 13.29
C VAL A 3 6.68 -5.32 12.33
N GLU A 4 6.06 -4.14 12.45
CA GLU A 4 5.09 -3.62 11.49
C GLU A 4 5.65 -3.81 10.09
N ARG A 5 5.19 -4.86 9.38
CA ARG A 5 5.83 -5.30 8.15
C ARG A 5 5.69 -4.19 7.12
N LEU A 6 6.82 -3.66 6.67
CA LEU A 6 6.88 -2.78 5.51
C LEU A 6 6.67 -3.64 4.26
N LEU A 7 5.59 -3.34 3.55
CA LEU A 7 5.24 -3.96 2.28
C LEU A 7 5.88 -3.15 1.14
N THR A 8 6.20 -3.87 0.08
CA THR A 8 6.67 -3.36 -1.21
C THR A 8 5.50 -3.18 -2.17
N VAL A 9 5.80 -2.68 -3.37
CA VAL A 9 4.80 -2.62 -4.46
C VAL A 9 4.36 -4.03 -4.84
N GLN A 10 5.29 -4.98 -4.90
CA GLN A 10 5.01 -6.38 -5.21
C GLN A 10 4.09 -7.03 -4.17
N ASP A 11 4.33 -6.78 -2.87
CA ASP A 11 3.43 -7.28 -1.83
C ASP A 11 2.00 -6.75 -2.03
N LEU A 12 1.86 -5.47 -2.43
CA LEU A 12 0.53 -4.90 -2.68
C LEU A 12 -0.14 -5.43 -3.93
N THR A 13 0.61 -5.72 -5.01
CA THR A 13 0.02 -6.34 -6.19
C THR A 13 -0.49 -7.74 -5.90
N GLU A 14 0.21 -8.51 -5.06
CA GLU A 14 -0.25 -9.82 -4.62
C GLU A 14 -1.49 -9.76 -3.73
N ILE A 15 -1.58 -8.75 -2.85
CA ILE A 15 -2.71 -8.55 -1.92
C ILE A 15 -3.95 -8.03 -2.67
N LEU A 16 -3.80 -6.97 -3.47
CA LEU A 16 -4.90 -6.28 -4.14
C LEU A 16 -5.28 -6.91 -5.48
N LYS A 17 -4.47 -7.84 -6.00
CA LYS A 17 -4.65 -8.48 -7.32
C LYS A 17 -4.71 -7.47 -8.47
N VAL A 18 -3.88 -6.43 -8.40
CA VAL A 18 -3.74 -5.39 -9.43
C VAL A 18 -2.32 -5.38 -9.99
N SER A 19 -2.11 -4.67 -11.11
CA SER A 19 -0.78 -4.51 -11.71
C SER A 19 0.11 -3.54 -10.91
N ASP A 20 1.43 -3.66 -11.06
CA ASP A 20 2.40 -2.71 -10.48
C ASP A 20 2.08 -1.29 -10.93
N GLU A 21 1.71 -1.10 -12.21
CA GLU A 21 1.30 0.19 -12.76
C GLU A 21 0.10 0.79 -12.01
N THR A 22 -0.88 -0.05 -11.67
CA THR A 22 -2.04 0.38 -10.89
C THR A 22 -1.62 0.85 -9.51
N VAL A 23 -0.75 0.09 -8.81
CA VAL A 23 -0.22 0.51 -7.50
C VAL A 23 0.56 1.82 -7.61
N TYR A 24 1.42 1.98 -8.61
CA TYR A 24 2.12 3.24 -8.83
C TYR A 24 1.18 4.40 -9.12
N ARG A 25 0.09 4.18 -9.88
CA ARG A 25 -0.95 5.18 -10.12
C ARG A 25 -1.65 5.56 -8.82
N MET A 26 -2.08 4.59 -8.01
CA MET A 26 -2.70 4.84 -6.71
C MET A 26 -1.79 5.64 -5.77
N VAL A 27 -0.47 5.37 -5.79
CA VAL A 27 0.51 6.17 -5.05
C VAL A 27 0.61 7.59 -5.58
N ARG A 28 0.66 7.76 -6.92
CA ARG A 28 0.71 9.09 -7.56
C ARG A 28 -0.54 9.92 -7.29
N GLU A 29 -1.71 9.27 -7.28
CA GLU A 29 -3.02 9.87 -7.01
C GLU A 29 -3.33 9.98 -5.51
N ASN A 30 -2.40 9.54 -4.64
CA ASN A 30 -2.54 9.56 -3.19
C ASN A 30 -3.79 8.83 -2.66
N GLN A 31 -4.21 7.78 -3.37
CA GLN A 31 -5.37 6.92 -3.06
C GLN A 31 -5.05 5.86 -2.00
N ILE A 32 -3.77 5.58 -1.76
CA ILE A 32 -3.31 4.53 -0.83
C ILE A 32 -2.24 5.08 0.11
N PRO A 33 -2.23 4.74 1.42
CA PRO A 33 -1.24 5.26 2.34
C PRO A 33 0.16 4.68 2.06
N PHE A 34 1.11 5.55 1.71
CA PHE A 34 2.48 5.16 1.39
C PHE A 34 3.52 5.99 2.16
N ARG A 35 4.74 5.45 2.25
CA ARG A 35 5.94 6.11 2.76
C ARG A 35 7.02 6.10 1.69
N LYS A 36 7.49 7.30 1.31
CA LYS A 36 8.63 7.46 0.41
C LYS A 36 9.92 7.46 1.23
N ILE A 37 10.74 6.43 1.05
CA ILE A 37 12.06 6.30 1.68
C ILE A 37 13.09 6.39 0.56
N ARG A 38 13.71 7.57 0.42
CA ARG A 38 14.60 7.90 -0.71
C ARG A 38 13.90 7.70 -2.06
N ARG A 39 14.39 6.74 -2.86
CA ARG A 39 13.86 6.37 -4.19
C ARG A 39 12.86 5.21 -4.13
N GLN A 40 12.55 4.72 -2.94
CA GLN A 40 11.73 3.54 -2.75
C GLN A 40 10.40 3.91 -2.08
N ILE A 41 9.35 3.19 -2.46
CA ILE A 41 8.04 3.28 -1.84
C ILE A 41 7.89 2.09 -0.90
N ARG A 42 7.32 2.34 0.26
CA ARG A 42 6.96 1.33 1.25
C ARG A 42 5.56 1.59 1.77
N PHE A 43 4.88 0.53 2.16
CA PHE A 43 3.55 0.60 2.74
C PHE A 43 3.59 -0.04 4.12
N ILE A 44 3.02 0.62 5.11
CA ILE A 44 2.98 0.07 6.46
C ILE A 44 1.76 -0.84 6.54
N GLY A 45 1.95 -2.13 6.84
CA GLY A 45 0.88 -3.14 6.77
C GLY A 45 -0.42 -2.74 7.49
N TRP A 46 -0.33 -2.23 8.74
CA TRP A 46 -1.54 -1.82 9.47
C TRP A 46 -2.25 -0.61 8.86
N GLN A 47 -1.53 0.30 8.20
CA GLN A 47 -2.13 1.44 7.50
C GLN A 47 -2.92 0.95 6.28
N ILE A 48 -2.37 -0.04 5.57
CA ILE A 48 -3.03 -0.66 4.42
C ILE A 48 -4.27 -1.44 4.86
N THR A 49 -4.17 -2.23 5.93
CA THR A 49 -5.34 -2.93 6.49
C THR A 49 -6.44 -1.94 6.90
N LYS A 50 -6.07 -0.85 7.59
CA LYS A 50 -7.03 0.18 7.99
C LYS A 50 -7.68 0.86 6.79
N TRP A 51 -6.88 1.24 5.79
CA TRP A 51 -7.38 1.85 4.56
C TRP A 51 -8.36 0.93 3.80
N LEU A 52 -8.05 -0.38 3.70
CA LEU A 52 -8.95 -1.36 3.09
C LEU A 52 -10.29 -1.50 3.83
N ASP A 53 -10.28 -1.33 5.15
CA ASP A 53 -11.50 -1.40 5.97
C ASP A 53 -12.35 -0.12 5.81
N GLU A 54 -11.70 1.03 5.65
CA GLU A 54 -12.35 2.32 5.39
C GLU A 54 -12.99 2.35 3.98
N GLU A 55 -12.35 1.78 2.94
CA GLU A 55 -12.93 1.72 1.59
C GLU A 55 -14.19 0.83 1.49
N LYS A 56 -14.31 -0.20 2.34
CA LYS A 56 -15.50 -1.07 2.36
C LYS A 56 -16.75 -0.38 2.89
N GLN A 57 -16.62 0.76 3.55
CA GLN A 57 -17.73 1.50 4.15
C GLN A 57 -18.24 2.65 3.26
N GLY A 58 -17.71 2.79 2.04
CA GLY A 58 -18.14 3.76 1.03
C GLY A 58 -19.13 3.21 0.01
#